data_AF-A0A1D2MB45-F1
#
_entry.id   AF-A0A1D2MB45-F1
#
_cell.length_a   1.000
_cell.length_b   1.000
_cell.length_c   1.000
_cell.angle_alpha   90.00
_cell.angle_beta   90.00
_cell.angle_gamma   90.00
#
_symmetry.space_group_name_H-M   'P 1'
#
loop_
_entity.id
_entity.type
_entity.pdbx_description
1 polymer ?
#
loop_
_entity_poly.entity_id
_entity_poly.type
_entity_poly.pdbx_seq_one_letter_code
_entity_poly.pdbx_strand_id
1 'polypeptide(L)'
;MAKHLLDIMDGDGDVPSSFHWDALLFQSAKNSIIFRMMEQEKSPHRMAFSSLLGYYKGISLTNSREVMTAITKANLKQVEGVAKKYFCPLFLRPTPCAACVSGGDVFSVMEDLLQCCGKKMTVVPPLENSSMANFMQ
;
A
#
# COMPACT_ATOMS: atom_id res chain seq x y z
N MET A 1 -7.31 15.18 -3.98
CA MET A 1 -7.46 13.84 -3.37
C MET A 1 -6.82 13.71 -1.98
N ALA A 2 -5.66 14.30 -1.64
CA ALA A 2 -5.14 14.22 -0.26
C ALA A 2 -5.62 15.33 0.69
N LYS A 3 -6.14 16.47 0.21
CA LYS A 3 -7.10 17.28 0.99
C LYS A 3 -8.30 16.45 1.43
N HIS A 4 -8.88 15.67 0.50
CA HIS A 4 -9.95 14.72 0.83
C HIS A 4 -9.53 13.63 1.82
N LEU A 5 -8.30 13.12 1.77
CA LEU A 5 -7.81 12.14 2.77
C LEU A 5 -7.57 12.77 4.15
N LEU A 6 -7.28 14.06 4.23
CA LEU A 6 -7.22 14.84 5.47
C LEU A 6 -8.61 15.17 6.00
N ASP A 7 -9.55 15.56 5.14
CA ASP A 7 -10.94 15.90 5.50
C ASP A 7 -11.78 14.66 5.87
N ILE A 8 -11.44 13.46 5.36
CA ILE A 8 -12.03 12.18 5.82
C ILE A 8 -11.63 11.87 7.28
N MET A 9 -10.62 12.55 7.82
CA MET A 9 -9.99 12.19 9.09
C MET A 9 -10.19 13.17 10.24
N ASP A 10 -10.42 14.45 9.94
CA ASP A 10 -10.91 15.44 10.90
C ASP A 10 -12.44 15.43 10.88
N GLY A 11 -13.02 14.84 11.93
CA GLY A 11 -14.46 14.59 12.05
C GLY A 11 -15.29 15.81 12.43
N ASP A 12 -15.16 16.93 11.71
CA ASP A 12 -16.09 18.05 11.84
C ASP A 12 -16.04 18.96 10.59
N GLY A 13 -16.92 18.71 9.63
CA GLY A 13 -16.96 19.49 8.39
C GLY A 13 -17.69 18.77 7.25
N ASP A 14 -18.94 19.16 7.04
CA ASP A 14 -19.87 18.66 6.02
C ASP A 14 -19.36 18.93 4.58
N VAL A 15 -18.74 17.92 3.92
CA VAL A 15 -18.49 17.87 2.46
C VAL A 15 -18.47 16.40 1.95
N PRO A 16 -18.77 16.14 0.67
CA PRO A 16 -19.89 15.34 0.18
C PRO A 16 -19.59 13.82 0.06
N SER A 17 -20.54 12.99 0.49
CA SER A 17 -20.67 11.54 0.22
C SER A 17 -19.37 10.73 0.23
N SER A 18 -18.75 10.70 1.41
CA SER A 18 -18.04 9.58 2.04
C SER A 18 -17.87 8.29 1.20
N PHE A 19 -16.62 7.97 0.85
CA PHE A 19 -16.24 6.58 0.59
C PHE A 19 -16.34 5.81 1.90
N HIS A 20 -17.54 5.36 2.22
CA HIS A 20 -17.78 4.47 3.35
C HIS A 20 -17.48 3.05 2.90
N TRP A 21 -16.68 2.32 3.69
CA TRP A 21 -16.47 0.91 3.44
C TRP A 21 -17.79 0.17 3.60
N ASP A 22 -18.32 -0.30 2.48
CA ASP A 22 -19.44 -1.25 2.51
C ASP A 22 -18.98 -2.52 3.25
N ALA A 23 -19.84 -3.02 4.14
CA ALA A 23 -19.61 -4.27 4.85
C ALA A 23 -19.33 -5.43 3.89
N LEU A 24 -19.99 -5.45 2.72
CA LEU A 24 -19.73 -6.45 1.68
C LEU A 24 -18.34 -6.29 1.07
N LEU A 25 -17.90 -5.06 0.78
CA LEU A 25 -16.56 -4.79 0.25
C LEU A 25 -15.47 -5.19 1.25
N PHE A 26 -15.70 -4.90 2.54
CA PHE A 26 -14.78 -5.29 3.61
C PHE A 26 -14.66 -6.81 3.73
N GLN A 27 -15.78 -7.54 3.71
CA GLN A 27 -15.76 -9.01 3.74
C GLN A 27 -15.11 -9.60 2.48
N SER A 28 -15.38 -9.02 1.31
CA SER A 28 -14.75 -9.43 0.06
C SER A 28 -13.23 -9.24 0.10
N ALA A 29 -12.75 -8.11 0.64
CA ALA A 29 -11.32 -7.86 0.83
C ALA A 29 -10.67 -8.87 1.78
N LYS A 30 -11.32 -9.19 2.91
CA LYS A 30 -10.85 -10.23 3.84
C LYS A 30 -10.73 -11.59 3.16
N ASN A 31 -11.77 -12.00 2.45
CA ASN A 31 -11.82 -13.29 1.75
C ASN A 31 -10.77 -13.36 0.64
N SER A 32 -10.56 -12.26 -0.10
CA SER A 32 -9.54 -12.19 -1.15
C SER A 32 -8.12 -12.40 -0.61
N ILE A 33 -7.81 -11.83 0.55
CA ILE A 33 -6.49 -12.01 1.19
C ILE A 33 -6.33 -13.46 1.68
N ILE A 34 -7.35 -14.01 2.34
CA ILE A 34 -7.34 -15.40 2.84
C ILE A 34 -7.16 -16.38 1.67
N PHE A 35 -7.91 -16.18 0.59
CA PHE A 35 -7.84 -17.02 -0.60
C PHE A 35 -6.44 -16.99 -1.22
N ARG A 36 -5.83 -15.80 -1.34
CA ARG A 36 -4.45 -15.66 -1.81
C ARG A 36 -3.45 -16.43 -0.93
N MET A 37 -3.63 -16.40 0.39
CA MET A 37 -2.78 -17.17 1.30
C MET A 37 -2.94 -18.68 1.07
N MET A 38 -4.17 -19.17 0.89
CA MET A 38 -4.43 -20.57 0.58
C MET A 38 -3.83 -21.01 -0.77
N GLU A 39 -3.92 -20.18 -1.80
CA GLU A 39 -3.32 -20.47 -3.11
C GLU A 39 -1.79 -20.55 -3.07
N GLN A 40 -1.14 -19.77 -2.20
CA GLN A 40 0.30 -19.85 -1.97
C GLN A 40 0.69 -21.17 -1.31
N GLU A 41 -0.17 -21.73 -0.45
CA GLU A 41 0.05 -23.01 0.23
C GLU A 41 -0.31 -24.22 -0.63
N LYS A 42 -1.13 -24.07 -1.67
CA LYS A 42 -1.56 -25.18 -2.55
C LYS A 42 -0.38 -25.88 -3.24
N SER A 43 0.72 -25.18 -3.48
CA SER A 43 1.86 -25.74 -4.21
C SER A 43 3.00 -26.16 -3.29
N PRO A 44 3.45 -27.42 -3.32
CA PRO A 44 4.51 -27.93 -2.45
C PRO A 44 5.82 -27.11 -2.53
N HIS A 45 6.20 -26.66 -3.73
CA HIS A 45 7.42 -25.86 -3.90
C HIS A 45 7.32 -24.48 -3.23
N ARG A 46 6.14 -23.83 -3.28
CA ARG A 46 5.90 -22.54 -2.63
C ARG A 46 5.88 -22.68 -1.12
N MET A 47 5.29 -23.78 -0.63
CA MET A 47 5.28 -24.11 0.80
C MET A 47 6.70 -24.38 1.33
N ALA A 48 7.50 -25.16 0.60
CA ALA A 48 8.90 -25.42 0.96
C ALA A 48 9.72 -24.12 0.99
N PHE A 49 9.58 -23.26 -0.03
CA PHE A 49 10.25 -21.97 -0.09
C PHE A 49 9.82 -21.04 1.05
N SER A 50 8.51 -20.97 1.34
CA SER A 50 7.97 -20.19 2.46
C SER A 50 8.49 -20.68 3.81
N SER A 51 8.58 -22.00 4.00
CA SER A 51 9.12 -22.62 5.22
C SER A 51 10.60 -22.29 5.40
N LEU A 52 11.39 -22.36 4.32
CA LEU A 52 12.80 -21.99 4.33
C LEU A 52 12.99 -20.50 4.65
N LEU A 53 12.20 -19.63 4.02
CA LEU A 53 12.21 -18.19 4.28
C LEU A 53 11.82 -17.89 5.74
N GLY A 54 10.82 -18.60 6.25
CA GLY A 54 10.36 -18.50 7.64
C GLY A 54 11.48 -18.88 8.61
N TYR A 55 12.17 -19.99 8.36
CA TYR A 55 13.33 -20.42 9.14
C TYR A 55 14.42 -19.33 9.18
N TYR A 56 14.82 -18.77 8.03
CA TYR A 56 15.83 -17.71 7.99
C TYR A 56 15.39 -16.41 8.67
N LYS A 57 14.10 -16.10 8.66
CA LYS A 57 13.54 -14.90 9.32
C LYS A 57 13.22 -15.14 10.80
N GLY A 58 13.42 -16.36 11.33
CA GLY A 58 13.02 -16.72 12.69
C GLY A 58 11.51 -16.69 12.92
N ILE A 59 10.71 -16.86 11.86
CA ILE A 59 9.25 -16.83 11.91
C ILE A 59 8.72 -18.25 12.09
N SER A 60 7.76 -18.43 13.01
CA SER A 60 7.10 -19.73 13.24
C SER A 60 6.40 -20.24 11.98
N LEU A 61 6.45 -21.55 11.74
CA LEU A 61 5.70 -22.22 10.68
C LEU A 61 4.18 -22.18 10.91
N THR A 62 3.73 -21.89 12.14
CA THR A 62 2.30 -21.66 12.47
C THR A 62 1.82 -20.26 12.14
N ASN A 63 2.74 -19.33 11.82
CA ASN A 63 2.43 -17.92 11.64
C ASN A 63 1.37 -17.67 10.55
N SER A 64 1.39 -18.43 9.45
CA SER A 64 0.39 -18.28 8.38
C SER A 64 -1.05 -18.53 8.89
N ARG A 65 -1.23 -19.53 9.77
CA ARG A 65 -2.54 -19.85 10.36
C ARG A 65 -2.97 -18.81 11.40
N GLU A 66 -2.02 -18.32 12.19
CA GLU A 66 -2.25 -17.26 13.17
C GLU A 66 -2.67 -15.96 12.47
N VAL A 67 -1.97 -15.57 11.40
CA VAL A 67 -2.30 -14.41 10.57
C VAL A 67 -3.67 -14.57 9.92
N MET A 68 -3.99 -15.75 9.37
CA MET A 68 -5.31 -16.01 8.77
C MET A 68 -6.42 -15.87 9.82
N THR A 69 -6.20 -16.38 11.04
CA THR A 69 -7.15 -16.24 12.17
C THR A 69 -7.27 -14.79 12.65
N ALA A 70 -6.20 -14.01 12.58
CA ALA A 70 -6.24 -12.59 12.89
C ALA A 70 -7.04 -11.81 11.84
N ILE A 71 -6.87 -12.14 10.55
CA ILE A 71 -7.61 -11.51 9.44
C ILE A 71 -9.11 -11.78 9.57
N THR A 72 -9.52 -13.02 9.88
CA THR A 72 -10.95 -13.34 10.05
C THR A 72 -11.59 -12.54 11.19
N LYS A 73 -10.85 -12.23 12.25
CA LYS A 73 -11.29 -11.43 13.39
C LYS A 73 -11.15 -9.91 13.21
N ALA A 74 -10.53 -9.46 12.12
CA ALA A 74 -10.30 -8.04 11.88
C ALA A 74 -11.62 -7.29 11.67
N ASN A 75 -11.72 -6.13 12.34
CA ASN A 75 -12.86 -5.22 12.29
C ASN A 75 -12.53 -3.94 11.51
N LEU A 76 -13.56 -3.34 10.90
CA LEU A 76 -13.40 -2.14 10.08
C LEU A 76 -12.78 -0.98 10.88
N LYS A 77 -13.23 -0.74 12.11
CA LYS A 77 -12.67 0.29 13.01
C LYS A 77 -11.16 0.12 13.26
N GLN A 78 -10.68 -1.12 13.34
CA GLN A 78 -9.26 -1.39 13.53
C GLN A 78 -8.48 -1.07 12.25
N VAL A 79 -9.04 -1.39 11.08
CA VAL A 79 -8.44 -1.06 9.78
C VAL A 79 -8.37 0.44 9.57
N GLU A 80 -9.44 1.17 9.92
CA GLU A 80 -9.43 2.64 9.91
C GLU A 80 -8.34 3.19 10.83
N GLY A 81 -8.22 2.69 12.07
CA GLY A 81 -7.15 3.10 12.99
C GLY A 81 -5.74 2.82 12.46
N VAL A 82 -5.53 1.67 11.82
CA VAL A 82 -4.26 1.29 11.18
C VAL A 82 -3.97 2.20 9.99
N ALA A 83 -4.97 2.52 9.17
CA ALA A 83 -4.83 3.46 8.07
C ALA A 83 -4.43 4.84 8.60
N LYS A 84 -5.12 5.36 9.61
CA LYS A 84 -4.76 6.64 10.25
C LYS A 84 -3.33 6.64 10.79
N LYS A 85 -2.90 5.54 11.41
CA LYS A 85 -1.58 5.41 12.01
C LYS A 85 -0.44 5.32 10.98
N TYR A 86 -0.62 4.58 9.89
CA TYR A 86 0.48 4.27 8.96
C TYR A 86 0.37 4.96 7.61
N PHE A 87 -0.83 5.21 7.08
CA PHE A 87 -0.98 5.89 5.79
C PHE A 87 -0.81 7.41 5.92
N CYS A 88 -1.34 8.03 6.96
CA CYS A 88 -1.32 9.49 7.08
C CYS A 88 0.09 10.07 7.20
N PRO A 89 1.02 9.45 7.96
CA PRO A 89 2.40 9.91 7.97
C PRO A 89 3.07 9.88 6.60
N LEU A 90 2.64 9.04 5.66
CA LEU A 90 3.20 9.00 4.31
C LEU A 90 2.92 10.27 3.51
N PHE A 91 1.82 10.96 3.82
CA PHE A 91 1.44 12.21 3.15
C PHE A 91 1.81 13.44 3.96
N LEU A 92 1.72 13.37 5.29
CA LEU A 92 1.97 14.49 6.20
C LEU A 92 3.45 14.76 6.50
N ARG A 93 4.32 13.75 6.35
CA ARG A 93 5.76 13.90 6.58
C ARG A 93 6.52 13.87 5.25
N PRO A 94 7.71 14.50 5.16
CA PRO A 94 8.59 14.33 4.01
C PRO A 94 9.16 12.90 4.00
N THR A 95 8.41 11.98 3.39
CA THR A 95 8.81 10.60 3.11
C THR A 95 9.31 10.49 1.67
N PRO A 96 10.37 9.70 1.41
CA PRO A 96 10.83 9.44 0.07
C PRO A 96 9.74 8.68 -0.70
N CYS A 97 9.36 9.20 -1.87
CA CYS A 97 8.35 8.62 -2.74
C CYS A 97 8.85 8.68 -4.18
N ALA A 98 8.63 7.60 -4.92
CA ALA A 98 8.92 7.51 -6.35
C ALA A 98 7.67 7.05 -7.09
N ALA A 99 7.39 7.67 -8.23
CA ALA A 99 6.30 7.29 -9.11
C ALA A 99 6.86 7.13 -10.53
N CYS A 100 6.41 6.09 -11.24
CA CYS A 100 6.74 5.86 -12.63
C CYS A 100 5.54 6.24 -13.48
N VAL A 101 5.74 7.13 -14.45
CA VAL A 101 4.68 7.69 -15.29
C VAL A 101 5.12 7.63 -16.75
N SER A 102 4.18 7.46 -17.66
CA SER A 102 4.44 7.58 -19.11
C SER A 102 4.92 9.00 -19.43
N GLY A 103 5.86 9.14 -20.37
CA GLY A 103 6.56 10.41 -20.64
C GLY A 103 5.64 11.60 -20.94
N GLY A 104 4.45 11.37 -21.52
CA GLY A 104 3.47 12.42 -21.84
C GLY A 104 2.74 13.01 -20.61
N ASP A 105 2.62 12.24 -19.53
CA ASP A 105 1.77 12.59 -18.37
C ASP A 105 2.58 12.99 -17.13
N VAL A 106 3.90 13.12 -17.27
CA VAL A 106 4.79 13.38 -16.11
C VAL A 106 4.40 14.70 -15.43
N PHE A 107 4.15 15.75 -16.21
CA PHE A 107 3.84 17.08 -15.66
C PHE A 107 2.44 17.15 -15.03
N SER A 108 1.44 16.51 -15.64
CA SER A 108 0.09 16.46 -15.07
C SER A 108 0.07 15.69 -13.76
N VAL A 109 0.73 14.53 -13.71
CA VAL A 109 0.82 13.73 -12.48
C VAL A 109 1.63 14.45 -11.40
N MET A 110 2.68 15.19 -11.76
CA MET A 110 3.44 16.01 -10.80
C MET A 110 2.58 17.14 -10.20
N GLU A 111 1.78 17.81 -11.03
CA GLU A 111 0.86 18.86 -10.58
C GLU A 111 -0.22 18.28 -9.67
N ASP A 112 -0.81 17.15 -10.06
CA ASP A 112 -1.81 16.43 -9.27
C ASP A 112 -1.26 15.98 -7.92
N LEU A 113 -0.03 15.45 -7.86
CA LEU A 113 0.60 15.01 -6.61
C LEU A 113 1.00 16.18 -5.72
N LEU A 114 1.37 17.32 -6.30
CA LEU A 114 1.62 18.54 -5.55
C LEU A 114 0.30 19.10 -4.96
N GLN A 115 -0.75 19.20 -5.78
CA GLN A 115 -2.04 19.75 -5.38
C GLN A 115 -2.79 18.81 -4.41
N CYS A 116 -2.74 17.51 -4.66
CA CYS A 116 -3.42 16.53 -3.85
C CYS A 116 -2.66 16.29 -2.56
N CYS A 117 -1.36 15.99 -2.64
CA CYS A 117 -0.58 15.39 -1.55
C CYS A 117 0.48 16.32 -0.96
N GLY A 118 0.64 17.54 -1.47
CA GLY A 118 1.68 18.47 -1.04
C GLY A 118 3.10 17.98 -1.34
N LYS A 119 3.25 16.98 -2.23
CA LYS A 119 4.54 16.34 -2.51
C LYS A 119 5.21 17.02 -3.69
N LYS A 120 6.31 17.73 -3.43
CA LYS A 120 7.19 18.23 -4.47
C LYS A 120 8.05 17.09 -5.02
N MET A 121 7.86 16.76 -6.28
CA MET A 121 8.62 15.71 -6.97
C MET A 121 9.68 16.30 -7.88
N THR A 122 10.70 15.50 -8.19
CA THR A 122 11.73 15.81 -9.17
C THR A 122 11.74 14.72 -10.23
N VAL A 123 11.76 15.11 -11.51
CA VAL A 123 11.86 14.14 -12.60
C VAL A 123 13.26 13.56 -12.62
N VAL A 124 13.37 12.25 -12.46
CA VAL A 124 14.60 11.51 -12.70
C VAL A 124 14.62 11.13 -14.19
N PRO A 125 15.69 11.44 -14.94
CA PRO A 125 15.76 11.10 -16.35
C PRO A 125 15.68 9.58 -16.56
N PRO A 126 15.21 9.12 -17.74
CA PRO A 126 15.21 7.71 -18.11
C PRO A 126 16.60 7.09 -17.96
N LEU A 127 16.64 5.78 -17.71
CA LEU A 127 17.89 5.06 -17.42
C LEU A 127 18.97 5.30 -18.48
N GLU A 128 18.57 5.35 -19.76
CA GLU A 128 19.40 5.60 -20.94
C GLU A 128 20.18 6.92 -20.88
N ASN A 129 19.61 7.93 -20.21
CA ASN A 129 20.21 9.26 -20.05
C ASN A 129 20.71 9.50 -18.60
N SER A 130 20.74 8.45 -17.78
CA SER A 130 21.20 8.54 -16.38
C SER A 130 22.70 8.31 -16.27
N SER A 131 23.31 8.87 -15.21
CA SER A 131 24.73 8.67 -14.89
C SER A 131 25.12 7.20 -14.68
N MET A 132 24.17 6.30 -14.42
CA MET A 132 24.41 4.86 -14.32
C MET A 132 24.61 4.19 -15.69
N ALA A 133 23.97 4.66 -16.76
CA ALA A 133 24.19 4.14 -18.12
C ALA A 133 25.58 4.53 -18.65
N ASN A 134 26.05 5.73 -18.31
CA ASN A 134 27.39 6.21 -18.67
C ASN A 134 28.52 5.56 -17.85
N PHE A 135 28.22 4.75 -16.83
CA PHE A 135 29.24 4.05 -16.03
C PHE A 135 29.62 2.68 -16.63
N MET A 136 28.86 2.18 -17.61
CA MET A 136 29.11 0.92 -18.31
C MET A 136 29.76 1.09 -19.69
N GLN A 137 30.15 2.31 -20.06
CA GLN A 137 31.00 2.63 -21.22
C GLN A 137 32.43 2.94 -20.75
#